data_AF-F2KR00-F1
#
_entry.id   AF-F2KR00-F1
#
_cell.length_a   1.000
_cell.length_b   1.000
_cell.length_c   1.000
_cell.angle_alpha   90.00
_cell.angle_beta   90.00
_cell.angle_gamma   90.00
#
_symmetry.space_group_name_H-M   'P 1'
#
loop_
_entity.id
_entity.type
_entity.pdbx_description
1 polymer ?
#
loop_
_entity_poly.entity_id
_entity_poly.type
_entity_poly.pdbx_seq_one_letter_code
_entity_poly.pdbx_strand_id
1 'polypeptide(L)'
;MKKVYIAIAVMVALSPLFAYAAELVGYSEPLENAAEMIGLEEHPIYSGVLPDYTVPGLDSYSGTLIAGIVGTVITLGVGYGLGAVLRKS
;
A
#
# COMPACT_ATOMS: atom_id res chain seq x y z
N MET A 1 -21.84 2.22 -13.67
CA MET A 1 -20.86 1.11 -13.51
C MET A 1 -19.56 1.34 -14.27
N LYS A 2 -19.54 1.47 -15.60
CA LYS A 2 -18.27 1.68 -16.37
C LYS A 2 -17.43 2.86 -15.89
N LYS A 3 -18.07 3.99 -15.56
CA LYS A 3 -17.39 5.18 -15.00
C LYS A 3 -16.65 4.91 -13.68
N VAL A 4 -17.16 4.01 -12.84
CA VAL A 4 -16.55 3.67 -11.55
C VAL A 4 -15.27 2.87 -11.76
N TYR A 5 -15.29 1.86 -12.62
CA TYR A 5 -14.07 1.10 -12.95
C TYR A 5 -13.01 1.96 -13.62
N ILE A 6 -13.41 2.92 -14.47
CA ILE A 6 -12.49 3.91 -15.02
C ILE A 6 -11.89 4.76 -13.90
N ALA A 7 -12.70 5.26 -12.97
CA ALA A 7 -12.19 6.04 -11.85
C ALA A 7 -11.21 5.23 -10.98
N ILE A 8 -11.52 3.96 -10.68
CA ILE A 8 -10.61 3.06 -9.94
C ILE A 8 -9.29 2.89 -10.70
N ALA A 9 -9.35 2.58 -12.00
CA ALA A 9 -8.16 2.40 -12.81
C ALA A 9 -7.29 3.68 -12.86
N VAL A 10 -7.93 4.85 -12.97
CA VAL A 10 -7.24 6.14 -12.91
C VAL A 10 -6.58 6.34 -11.54
N MET A 11 -7.27 6.06 -10.44
CA MET A 11 -6.70 6.21 -9.09
C MET A 11 -5.51 5.27 -8.85
N VAL A 12 -5.60 4.02 -9.32
CA VAL A 12 -4.48 3.08 -9.24
C VAL A 12 -3.31 3.55 -10.10
N ALA A 13 -3.57 4.01 -11.32
CA ALA A 13 -2.51 4.53 -12.20
C ALA A 13 -1.83 5.79 -11.64
N LEU A 14 -2.57 6.64 -10.92
CA LEU A 14 -2.03 7.80 -10.23
C LEU A 14 -1.32 7.46 -8.92
N SER A 15 -1.42 6.23 -8.42
CA SER A 15 -0.88 5.88 -7.09
C SER A 15 0.62 6.15 -6.90
N PRO A 16 1.52 6.01 -7.90
CA PRO A 16 2.94 6.37 -7.73
C PRO A 16 3.18 7.85 -7.41
N LEU A 17 2.23 8.75 -7.70
CA LEU A 17 2.33 10.15 -7.29
C LEU A 17 2.33 10.31 -5.76
N PHE A 18 1.74 9.37 -5.02
CA PHE A 18 1.80 9.40 -3.56
C PHE A 18 3.18 9.01 -3.05
N ALA A 19 3.87 8.06 -3.70
CA ALA A 19 5.26 7.74 -3.38
C ALA A 19 6.18 8.95 -3.62
N TYR A 20 6.01 9.60 -4.77
CA TYR A 20 6.71 10.84 -5.09
C TYR A 20 6.44 11.96 -4.05
N ALA A 21 5.17 12.15 -3.69
CA ALA A 21 4.79 13.16 -2.70
C ALA A 21 5.36 12.85 -1.31
N ALA A 22 5.43 11.58 -0.92
CA ALA A 22 6.05 11.14 0.33
C ALA A 22 7.55 11.47 0.34
N GLU A 23 8.26 11.20 -0.75
CA GLU A 23 9.68 11.54 -0.90
C GLU A 23 9.90 13.07 -0.82
N LEU A 24 9.06 13.86 -1.50
CA LEU A 24 9.14 15.32 -1.50
C LEU A 24 9.01 15.94 -0.10
N VAL A 25 8.19 15.35 0.76
CA VAL A 25 7.99 15.85 2.13
C VAL A 25 8.92 15.19 3.14
N GLY A 26 9.82 14.30 2.69
CA GLY A 26 10.68 13.52 3.58
C GLY A 26 9.88 12.65 4.55
N TYR A 27 8.75 12.10 4.09
CA TYR A 27 7.90 11.27 4.94
C TYR A 27 8.70 10.08 5.47
N SER A 28 8.79 10.01 6.80
CA SER A 28 9.38 8.90 7.54
C SER A 28 8.34 8.43 8.55
N GLU A 29 8.37 7.16 8.93
CA GLU A 29 7.35 6.62 9.83
C GLU A 29 7.36 7.33 11.19
N PRO A 30 6.19 7.55 11.82
CA PRO A 30 6.12 8.20 13.13
C PRO A 30 6.97 7.51 14.20
N LEU A 31 7.08 6.18 14.12
CA LEU A 31 7.86 5.40 15.07
C LEU A 31 9.37 5.56 14.83
N GLU A 32 9.80 5.57 13.56
CA GLU A 32 11.18 5.87 13.15
C GLU A 32 11.60 7.25 13.68
N ASN A 33 10.79 8.28 13.42
CA ASN A 33 11.04 9.63 13.91
C ASN A 33 11.15 9.67 15.44
N ALA A 34 10.28 8.94 16.15
CA ALA A 34 10.31 8.88 17.60
C ALA A 34 11.58 8.19 18.12
N ALA A 35 12.03 7.12 17.46
CA ALA A 35 13.27 6.41 17.78
C ALA A 35 14.50 7.29 17.55
N GLU A 36 14.56 7.99 16.41
CA GLU A 36 15.65 8.92 16.08
C GLU A 36 15.73 10.07 17.10
N MET A 37 14.58 10.62 17.53
CA MET A 37 14.51 11.66 18.55
C MET A 37 15.10 11.24 19.91
N ILE A 38 15.09 9.94 20.23
CA ILE A 38 15.64 9.38 21.46
C ILE A 38 16.95 8.62 21.26
N GLY A 39 17.54 8.71 20.06
CA GLY A 39 18.84 8.11 19.72
C GLY A 39 18.85 6.58 19.72
N LEU A 40 17.71 5.94 19.44
CA LEU A 40 17.60 4.49 19.27
C LEU A 40 17.88 4.11 17.81
N GLU A 41 18.71 3.09 17.62
CA GLU A 41 18.87 2.44 16.33
C GLU A 41 18.01 1.17 16.26
N GLU A 42 17.42 0.91 15.09
CA GLU A 42 16.71 -0.35 14.85
C GLU A 42 17.69 -1.51 14.63
N HIS A 43 17.40 -2.62 15.30
CA HIS A 43 18.12 -3.89 15.14
C HIS A 43 17.10 -5.01 14.91
N PRO A 44 16.59 -5.17 13.67
CA PRO A 44 15.59 -6.18 13.37
C PRO A 44 16.19 -7.58 13.48
N ILE A 45 15.68 -8.37 14.43
CA ILE A 45 16.04 -9.79 14.61
C ILE A 45 15.27 -10.69 13.61
N TYR A 46 14.23 -10.13 12.98
CA TYR A 46 13.41 -10.77 11.97
C TYR A 46 12.99 -9.74 10.93
N SER A 47 13.11 -10.10 9.65
CA SER A 47 12.57 -9.33 8.53
C SER A 47 11.26 -9.99 8.10
N GLY A 48 10.16 -9.22 8.15
CA GLY A 48 8.86 -9.68 7.67
C GLY A 48 8.82 -9.90 6.15
N VAL A 49 7.69 -10.40 5.66
CA VAL A 49 7.48 -10.58 4.20
C VAL A 49 7.50 -9.23 3.47
N LEU A 50 7.09 -8.16 4.14
CA LEU A 50 7.07 -6.78 3.65
C LEU A 50 7.76 -5.87 4.68
N PRO A 51 9.11 -5.85 4.73
CA PRO A 51 9.84 -4.99 5.65
C PRO A 51 9.56 -3.52 5.33
N ASP A 52 9.31 -2.71 6.34
CA ASP A 52 9.01 -1.27 6.23
C ASP A 52 7.84 -0.98 5.28
N TYR A 53 6.89 -1.92 5.22
CA TYR A 53 5.75 -1.93 4.28
C TYR A 53 6.16 -1.84 2.80
N THR A 54 7.40 -2.19 2.49
CA THR A 54 7.94 -2.23 1.13
C THR A 54 7.85 -3.64 0.55
N VAL A 55 7.89 -3.71 -0.78
CA VAL A 55 7.96 -4.99 -1.50
C VAL A 55 9.43 -5.22 -1.87
N PRO A 56 10.08 -6.27 -1.33
CA PRO A 56 11.48 -6.56 -1.64
C PRO A 56 11.71 -6.69 -3.15
N GLY A 57 12.74 -6.01 -3.65
CA GLY A 57 13.12 -6.03 -5.07
C GLY A 57 12.35 -5.04 -5.96
N LEU A 58 11.49 -4.19 -5.38
CA LEU A 58 10.83 -3.10 -6.09
C LEU A 58 11.22 -1.74 -5.52
N ASP A 59 11.30 -0.74 -6.39
CA ASP A 59 11.40 0.66 -5.97
C ASP A 59 10.05 1.16 -5.41
N SER A 60 10.08 2.27 -4.67
CA SER A 60 8.89 2.82 -4.01
C SER A 60 7.74 3.16 -4.98
N TYR A 61 8.04 3.55 -6.22
CA TYR A 61 7.04 3.90 -7.23
C TYR A 61 6.34 2.65 -7.75
N SER A 62 7.12 1.65 -8.17
CA SER A 62 6.61 0.36 -8.63
C SER A 62 5.87 -0.39 -7.52
N GLY A 63 6.41 -0.38 -6.29
CA GLY A 63 5.79 -0.98 -5.12
C GLY A 63 4.43 -0.37 -4.80
N THR A 64 4.32 0.96 -4.86
CA THR A 64 3.04 1.68 -4.63
C THR A 64 1.99 1.34 -5.69
N LEU A 65 2.40 1.25 -6.97
CA LEU A 65 1.50 0.84 -8.04
C LEU A 65 0.96 -0.58 -7.81
N ILE A 66 1.84 -1.52 -7.49
CA ILE A 66 1.48 -2.92 -7.27
C ILE A 66 0.61 -3.05 -6.02
N ALA A 67 0.92 -2.35 -4.94
CA ALA A 67 0.06 -2.29 -3.75
C ALA A 67 -1.35 -1.78 -4.10
N GLY A 68 -1.45 -0.72 -4.92
CA GLY A 68 -2.72 -0.19 -5.42
C GLY A 68 -3.52 -1.23 -6.22
N ILE A 69 -2.87 -1.98 -7.11
CA ILE A 69 -3.50 -3.06 -7.88
C ILE A 69 -3.97 -4.19 -6.96
N VAL A 70 -3.08 -4.71 -6.13
CA VAL A 70 -3.35 -5.86 -5.24
C VAL A 70 -4.45 -5.52 -4.25
N GLY A 71 -4.37 -4.36 -3.59
CA GLY A 71 -5.40 -3.89 -2.65
C GLY A 71 -6.75 -3.72 -3.32
N THR A 72 -6.80 -3.19 -4.55
CA THR A 72 -8.04 -3.07 -5.33
C THR A 72 -8.65 -4.43 -5.63
N VAL A 73 -7.84 -5.38 -6.12
CA VAL A 73 -8.29 -6.74 -6.46
C VAL A 73 -8.83 -7.47 -5.22
N ILE A 74 -8.10 -7.41 -4.10
CA ILE A 74 -8.53 -8.02 -2.83
C ILE A 74 -9.84 -7.41 -2.37
N THR A 75 -9.93 -6.08 -2.33
CA THR A 75 -11.13 -5.38 -1.83
C THR A 75 -12.37 -5.72 -2.64
N LEU A 76 -12.27 -5.64 -3.97
CA LEU A 76 -13.38 -5.99 -4.85
C LEU A 76 -13.70 -7.49 -4.76
N GLY A 77 -12.69 -8.35 -4.76
CA GLY A 77 -12.86 -9.80 -4.64
C GLY A 77 -13.58 -10.21 -3.36
N VAL A 78 -13.19 -9.64 -2.22
CA VAL A 78 -13.85 -9.88 -0.93
C VAL A 78 -15.27 -9.34 -0.94
N GLY A 79 -15.50 -8.11 -1.42
CA GLY A 79 -16.83 -7.51 -1.47
C GLY A 79 -17.81 -8.31 -2.34
N TYR A 80 -17.39 -8.68 -3.55
CA TYR A 80 -18.20 -9.52 -4.44
C TYR A 80 -18.37 -10.93 -3.89
N GLY A 81 -17.32 -11.52 -3.32
CA GLY A 81 -17.34 -12.86 -2.73
C GLY A 81 -18.32 -12.96 -1.57
N LEU A 82 -18.26 -12.01 -0.62
CA LEU A 82 -19.20 -11.93 0.50
C LEU A 82 -20.64 -11.73 0.01
N GLY A 83 -20.85 -10.80 -0.93
CA GLY A 83 -22.17 -10.58 -1.52
C GLY A 83 -22.73 -11.84 -2.19
N ALA A 84 -21.89 -12.62 -2.87
CA ALA A 84 -22.29 -13.88 -3.49
C ALA A 84 -22.66 -14.96 -2.46
N VAL A 85 -21.87 -15.10 -1.38
CA VAL A 85 -22.15 -16.06 -0.29
C VAL A 85 -23.44 -15.70 0.43
N LEU A 86 -23.63 -14.43 0.80
CA LEU A 86 -24.81 -13.97 1.52
C LEU A 86 -26.10 -14.11 0.70
N ARG A 87 -26.02 -13.94 -0.63
CA ARG A 87 -27.19 -14.13 -1.52
C ARG A 87 -27.62 -15.59 -1.67
N LYS A 88 -26.70 -16.53 -1.40
CA LYS A 88 -26.95 -17.98 -1.52
C LYS A 88 -27.46 -18.60 -0.22
N SER A 89 -27.36 -17.89 0.90
CA SER A 89 -27.87 -18.31 2.20
C SER A 89 -29.30 -17.84 2.45
#